data_AF-A0A7W6E919-F1
#
_entry.id   AF-A0A7W6E919-F1
#
_cell.length_a   1.000
_cell.length_b   1.000
_cell.length_c   1.000
_cell.angle_alpha   90.00
_cell.angle_beta   90.00
_cell.angle_gamma   90.00
#
_symmetry.space_group_name_H-M   'P 1'
#
loop_
_entity.id
_entity.type
_entity.pdbx_description
1 polymer ?
#
loop_
_entity_poly.entity_id
_entity_poly.type
_entity_poly.pdbx_seq_one_letter_code
_entity_poly.pdbx_strand_id
1 'polypeptide(L)'
;MTNASPPASPAAALYGSPPADLADAPPGAAQVSPLRPGSADIAALADDSIGQFTVAAPPGSIERRFVLAHALRALASDGRLVALALKDKGGSRLRGELEELGCEVAESYKARHRICVARKPAGGEAAISAAIEAGSPRFVEILGLHSQPGIFSWDRIDPGSALLLAHLPALAGQGADLGAGLGILARHLLQGSKVEAVTLVELDRRAMEAARLNVTDPRARFLWADARETGLTELDFVVSNPPFHAEGIEDRGLGQAFIAAAARMLRRSGTLVLVANRHMPYEAALRTAFRSVETIADTAGYKIFEARK
;
A
#
# COMPACT_ATOMS: atom_id res chain seq x y z
N MET A 1 42.22 26.44 -19.53
CA MET A 1 40.83 26.69 -19.11
C MET A 1 40.22 25.33 -18.75
N THR A 2 40.19 25.01 -17.46
CA THR A 2 39.62 23.76 -16.94
C THR A 2 38.10 23.86 -17.03
N ASN A 3 37.50 23.09 -17.93
CA ASN A 3 36.05 22.84 -17.94
C ASN A 3 35.73 22.07 -16.64
N ALA A 4 35.32 22.79 -15.60
CA ALA A 4 34.61 22.19 -14.49
C ALA A 4 33.29 21.66 -15.04
N SER A 5 33.11 20.34 -15.00
CA SER A 5 31.78 19.74 -15.15
C SER A 5 30.81 20.46 -14.20
N PRO A 6 29.58 20.79 -14.63
CA PRO A 6 28.60 21.36 -13.72
C PRO A 6 28.48 20.42 -12.51
N PRO A 7 28.34 20.96 -11.28
CA PRO A 7 28.11 20.10 -10.11
C PRO A 7 26.92 19.20 -10.43
N ALA A 8 27.09 17.89 -10.23
CA ALA A 8 26.00 16.94 -10.38
C ALA A 8 24.81 17.47 -9.57
N SER A 9 23.64 17.59 -10.20
CA SER A 9 22.45 18.07 -9.49
C SER A 9 22.27 17.23 -8.24
N PRO A 10 21.99 17.85 -7.07
CA PRO A 10 21.83 17.10 -5.84
C PRO A 10 20.76 16.03 -6.04
N ALA A 11 21.07 14.79 -5.65
CA ALA A 11 20.13 13.69 -5.80
C ALA A 11 18.83 14.02 -5.06
N ALA A 12 17.69 13.79 -5.71
CA ALA A 12 16.38 14.07 -5.16
C ALA A 12 15.60 12.78 -4.95
N ALA A 13 14.77 12.73 -3.92
CA ALA A 13 13.86 11.61 -3.65
C ALA A 13 12.43 12.10 -3.42
N LEU A 14 11.49 11.25 -3.80
CA LEU A 14 10.06 11.52 -3.72
C LEU A 14 9.36 10.34 -3.05
N TYR A 15 8.64 10.60 -1.97
CA TYR A 15 7.72 9.65 -1.36
C TYR A 15 6.27 10.08 -1.61
N GLY A 16 5.52 9.21 -2.27
CA GLY A 16 4.09 9.37 -2.55
C GLY A 16 3.85 10.21 -3.81
N SER A 17 2.71 10.91 -3.82
CA SER A 17 2.23 11.70 -4.97
C SER A 17 1.81 13.10 -4.50
N PRO A 18 2.74 13.94 -4.05
CA PRO A 18 2.39 15.27 -3.57
C PRO A 18 1.74 16.11 -4.68
N PRO A 19 0.75 16.96 -4.37
CA PRO A 19 0.18 17.88 -5.36
C PRO A 19 1.26 18.81 -5.91
N ALA A 20 1.37 18.88 -7.23
CA ALA A 20 2.44 19.62 -7.91
C ALA A 20 2.45 21.13 -7.62
N ASP A 21 1.31 21.70 -7.20
CA ASP A 21 1.17 23.11 -6.81
C ASP A 21 1.58 23.39 -5.35
N LEU A 22 1.87 22.35 -4.57
CA LEU A 22 2.19 22.44 -3.14
C LEU A 22 3.63 22.06 -2.82
N ALA A 23 4.24 21.16 -3.60
CA ALA A 23 5.64 20.79 -3.42
C ALA A 23 6.29 20.42 -4.75
N ASP A 24 7.45 21.01 -5.01
CA ASP A 24 8.28 20.64 -6.16
C ASP A 24 8.95 19.28 -5.91
N ALA A 25 8.86 18.41 -6.91
CA ALA A 25 9.69 17.23 -7.04
C ALA A 25 10.60 17.44 -8.27
N PRO A 26 11.92 17.55 -8.09
CA PRO A 26 12.84 17.75 -9.21
C PRO A 26 12.67 16.65 -10.28
N PRO A 27 12.78 16.99 -11.57
CA PRO A 27 12.84 15.97 -12.62
C PRO A 27 13.94 14.94 -12.31
N GLY A 28 13.61 13.66 -12.41
CA GLY A 28 14.54 12.57 -12.09
C GLY A 28 14.63 12.21 -10.60
N ALA A 29 13.81 12.79 -9.73
CA ALA A 29 13.74 12.37 -8.33
C ALA A 29 13.42 10.88 -8.22
N ALA A 30 14.18 10.15 -7.40
CA ALA A 30 13.96 8.75 -7.13
C ALA A 30 12.62 8.57 -6.41
N GLN A 31 11.66 7.92 -7.07
CA GLN A 31 10.40 7.53 -6.43
C GLN A 31 10.67 6.37 -5.46
N VAL A 32 10.21 6.51 -4.22
CA VAL A 32 10.43 5.52 -3.15
C VAL A 32 9.15 5.12 -2.39
N SER A 33 7.98 5.52 -2.88
CA SER A 33 6.69 5.09 -2.30
C SER A 33 6.43 3.61 -2.58
N PRO A 34 6.12 2.80 -1.56
CA PRO A 34 5.82 1.38 -1.76
C PRO A 34 4.54 1.14 -2.59
N LEU A 35 3.72 2.18 -2.80
CA LEU A 35 2.49 2.15 -3.59
C LEU A 35 2.71 2.47 -5.08
N ARG A 36 3.97 2.55 -5.53
CA ARG A 36 4.34 2.83 -6.92
C ARG A 36 5.16 1.65 -7.46
N PRO A 37 4.54 0.69 -8.17
CA PRO A 37 5.26 -0.42 -8.79
C PRO A 37 6.51 0.04 -9.57
N GLY A 38 7.64 -0.59 -9.29
CA GLY A 38 8.94 -0.23 -9.86
C GLY A 38 9.73 0.84 -9.10
N SER A 39 9.18 1.43 -8.05
CA SER A 39 9.92 2.35 -7.16
C SER A 39 11.02 1.64 -6.36
N ALA A 40 12.00 2.39 -5.88
CA ALA A 40 12.97 1.88 -4.92
C ALA A 40 12.36 1.79 -3.50
N ASP A 41 13.08 1.13 -2.59
CA ASP A 41 12.76 1.16 -1.16
C ASP A 41 13.41 2.37 -0.49
N ILE A 42 12.63 3.10 0.31
CA ILE A 42 13.15 4.22 1.12
C ILE A 42 14.21 3.76 2.11
N ALA A 43 14.11 2.51 2.62
CA ALA A 43 15.10 1.92 3.50
C ALA A 43 16.42 1.59 2.76
N ALA A 44 16.37 1.37 1.43
CA ALA A 44 17.54 1.07 0.61
C ALA A 44 18.32 2.31 0.17
N LEU A 45 17.80 3.52 0.40
CA LEU A 45 18.56 4.75 0.17
C LEU A 45 19.79 4.78 1.10
N ALA A 46 20.93 5.22 0.57
CA ALA A 46 22.14 5.42 1.37
C ALA A 46 21.97 6.64 2.30
N ASP A 47 22.62 6.59 3.46
CA ASP A 47 22.68 7.72 4.38
C ASP A 47 23.36 8.91 3.71
N ASP A 48 22.89 10.13 4.02
CA ASP A 48 23.47 11.39 3.53
C ASP A 48 23.57 11.51 1.99
N SER A 49 22.74 10.78 1.25
CA SER A 49 22.79 10.71 -0.22
C SER A 49 21.83 11.63 -0.96
N ILE A 50 20.83 12.20 -0.27
CA ILE A 50 19.74 12.98 -0.87
C ILE A 50 19.86 14.47 -0.49
N GLY A 51 19.97 15.36 -1.48
CA GLY A 51 19.99 16.80 -1.23
C GLY A 51 18.58 17.43 -1.15
N GLN A 52 17.59 16.83 -1.80
CA GLN A 52 16.19 17.27 -1.69
C GLN A 52 15.23 16.08 -1.55
N PHE A 53 14.41 16.08 -0.51
CA PHE A 53 13.42 15.04 -0.28
C PHE A 53 12.03 15.65 -0.17
N THR A 54 11.11 15.22 -1.02
CA THR A 54 9.68 15.59 -0.92
C THR A 54 8.86 14.39 -0.45
N VAL A 55 8.06 14.57 0.61
CA VAL A 55 7.28 13.50 1.26
C VAL A 55 5.81 13.91 1.33
N ALA A 56 4.96 13.28 0.52
CA ALA A 56 3.53 13.21 0.78
C ALA A 56 3.32 12.22 1.95
N ALA A 57 3.22 12.77 3.16
CA ALA A 57 3.30 12.02 4.40
C ALA A 57 2.05 11.16 4.61
N PRO A 58 2.21 9.87 4.94
CA PRO A 58 1.07 8.96 5.08
C PRO A 58 0.23 9.29 6.34
N PRO A 59 -1.04 8.86 6.38
CA PRO A 59 -1.95 9.21 7.47
C PRO A 59 -1.67 8.46 8.78
N GLY A 60 -1.11 7.25 8.72
CA GLY A 60 -0.78 6.42 9.88
C GLY A 60 0.37 7.03 10.70
N SER A 61 0.26 7.08 12.02
CA SER A 61 1.28 7.75 12.86
C SER A 61 2.63 7.05 12.83
N ILE A 62 2.64 5.73 13.04
CA ILE A 62 3.88 4.93 13.04
C ILE A 62 4.51 4.95 11.65
N GLU A 63 3.69 4.73 10.62
CA GLU A 63 4.11 4.77 9.22
C GLU A 63 4.68 6.12 8.82
N ARG A 64 4.04 7.23 9.21
CA ARG A 64 4.52 8.58 8.90
C ARG A 64 5.86 8.85 9.55
N ARG A 65 6.00 8.55 10.85
CA ARG A 65 7.28 8.71 11.55
C ARG A 65 8.38 7.86 10.94
N PHE A 66 8.09 6.63 10.53
CA PHE A 66 9.02 5.76 9.81
C PHE A 66 9.51 6.39 8.50
N VAL A 67 8.59 6.90 7.68
CA VAL A 67 8.91 7.55 6.40
C VAL A 67 9.74 8.82 6.62
N LEU A 68 9.34 9.67 7.57
CA LEU A 68 10.07 10.89 7.91
C LEU A 68 11.48 10.59 8.44
N ALA A 69 11.62 9.59 9.30
CA ALA A 69 12.92 9.18 9.84
C ALA A 69 13.86 8.64 8.76
N HIS A 70 13.37 7.79 7.85
CA HIS A 70 14.18 7.35 6.71
C HIS A 70 14.51 8.49 5.75
N ALA A 71 13.60 9.44 5.54
CA ALA A 71 13.88 10.63 4.74
C ALA A 71 14.99 11.48 5.36
N LEU A 72 14.97 11.71 6.68
CA LEU A 72 16.01 12.44 7.41
C LEU A 72 17.35 11.70 7.45
N ARG A 73 17.33 10.37 7.60
CA ARG A 73 18.54 9.53 7.53
C ARG A 73 19.23 9.68 6.17
N ALA A 74 18.48 9.57 5.09
CA ALA A 74 18.99 9.65 3.72
C ALA A 74 19.35 11.09 3.29
N LEU A 75 18.81 12.11 3.96
CA LEU A 75 19.09 13.51 3.65
C LEU A 75 20.56 13.84 3.95
N ALA A 76 21.22 14.56 3.05
CA ALA A 76 22.54 15.15 3.31
C ALA A 76 22.45 16.21 4.41
N SER A 77 23.58 16.53 5.05
CA SER A 77 23.61 17.50 6.16
C SER A 77 23.07 18.88 5.80
N ASP A 78 23.25 19.33 4.55
CA ASP A 78 22.71 20.57 4.00
C ASP A 78 21.45 20.36 3.14
N GLY A 79 20.90 19.14 3.14
CA GLY A 79 19.73 18.79 2.37
C GLY A 79 18.44 19.40 2.92
N ARG A 80 17.43 19.46 2.05
CA ARG A 80 16.12 20.03 2.35
C ARG A 80 15.02 18.97 2.28
N LEU A 81 14.24 18.85 3.36
CA LEU A 81 13.02 18.06 3.43
C LEU A 81 11.81 18.99 3.24
N VAL A 82 10.88 18.58 2.38
CA VAL A 82 9.52 19.13 2.29
C VAL A 82 8.54 18.00 2.57
N ALA A 83 7.91 18.03 3.73
CA ALA A 83 6.88 17.06 4.09
C ALA A 83 5.51 17.74 4.08
N LEU A 84 4.50 17.09 3.51
CA LEU A 84 3.14 17.62 3.46
C LEU A 84 2.08 16.54 3.62
N ALA A 85 0.97 16.90 4.26
CA ALA A 85 -0.21 16.06 4.36
C ALA A 85 -1.45 16.93 4.55
N LEU A 86 -2.62 16.41 4.16
CA LEU A 86 -3.91 17.02 4.52
C LEU A 86 -3.99 17.19 6.04
N LYS A 87 -4.49 18.34 6.49
CA LYS A 87 -4.62 18.70 7.91
C LYS A 87 -5.26 17.58 8.72
N ASP A 88 -6.35 17.01 8.20
CA ASP A 88 -7.16 16.02 8.89
C ASP A 88 -6.67 14.57 8.64
N LYS A 89 -5.59 14.39 7.88
CA LYS A 89 -4.96 13.09 7.56
C LYS A 89 -3.48 13.08 7.97
N GLY A 90 -3.22 13.50 9.21
CA GLY A 90 -1.87 13.49 9.80
C GLY A 90 -1.13 14.82 9.71
N GLY A 91 -1.53 15.72 8.80
CA GLY A 91 -0.88 17.03 8.64
C GLY A 91 -0.81 17.85 9.92
N SER A 92 -1.85 17.84 10.77
CA SER A 92 -1.84 18.55 12.06
C SER A 92 -0.77 18.10 13.05
N ARG A 93 -0.23 16.88 12.90
CA ARG A 93 0.83 16.30 13.75
C ARG A 93 2.22 16.43 13.14
N LEU A 94 2.30 16.78 11.86
CA LEU A 94 3.52 16.68 11.06
C LEU A 94 4.66 17.53 11.62
N ARG A 95 4.37 18.78 12.03
CA ARG A 95 5.36 19.66 12.65
C ARG A 95 5.94 19.06 13.93
N GLY A 96 5.07 18.65 14.86
CA GLY A 96 5.50 18.10 16.15
C GLY A 96 6.29 16.80 15.98
N GLU A 97 5.90 15.93 15.06
CA GLU A 97 6.63 14.69 14.79
C GLU A 97 8.05 14.94 14.23
N LEU A 98 8.23 15.97 13.39
CA LEU A 98 9.54 16.39 12.89
C LEU A 98 10.38 17.05 14.00
N GLU A 99 9.78 17.87 14.86
CA GLU A 99 10.45 18.47 16.03
C GLU A 99 10.92 17.37 17.01
N GLU A 100 10.11 16.34 17.25
CA GLU A 100 10.50 15.15 18.03
C GLU A 100 11.63 14.33 17.39
N LEU A 101 11.80 14.42 16.07
CA LEU A 101 12.94 13.84 15.35
C LEU A 101 14.16 14.77 15.34
N GLY A 102 14.10 15.91 16.05
CA GLY A 102 15.20 16.85 16.22
C GLY A 102 15.22 18.02 15.24
N CYS A 103 14.23 18.13 14.34
CA CYS A 103 14.23 19.16 13.30
C CYS A 103 13.76 20.52 13.82
N GLU A 104 14.39 21.59 13.32
CA GLU A 104 13.74 22.90 13.25
C GLU A 104 12.81 22.93 12.03
N VAL A 105 11.55 23.36 12.23
CA VAL A 105 10.50 23.23 11.23
C VAL A 105 9.86 24.58 10.90
N ALA A 106 9.89 24.95 9.62
CA ALA A 106 9.05 26.01 9.08
C ALA A 106 7.74 25.41 8.55
N GLU A 107 6.60 25.82 9.11
CA GLU A 107 5.28 25.34 8.70
C GLU A 107 4.51 26.40 7.91
N SER A 108 3.81 25.97 6.86
CA SER A 108 2.79 26.74 6.17
C SER A 108 1.52 25.91 5.93
N TYR A 109 0.43 26.57 5.54
CA TYR A 109 -0.86 25.93 5.26
C TYR A 109 -1.42 26.42 3.93
N LYS A 110 -1.67 25.50 3.00
CA LYS A 110 -2.21 25.80 1.66
C LYS A 110 -3.06 24.62 1.18
N ALA A 111 -4.18 24.90 0.50
CA ALA A 111 -5.07 23.88 -0.08
C ALA A 111 -5.39 22.72 0.89
N ARG A 112 -5.68 23.06 2.16
CA ARG A 112 -5.97 22.11 3.26
C ARG A 112 -4.79 21.23 3.71
N HIS A 113 -3.59 21.44 3.19
CA HIS A 113 -2.38 20.74 3.58
C HIS A 113 -1.59 21.55 4.60
N ARG A 114 -1.03 20.85 5.59
CA ARG A 114 0.12 21.35 6.36
C ARG A 114 1.37 20.99 5.57
N ILE A 115 2.24 21.98 5.38
CA ILE A 115 3.49 21.85 4.62
C ILE A 115 4.62 22.24 5.57
N CYS A 116 5.47 21.29 5.91
CA CYS A 116 6.62 21.45 6.79
C CYS A 116 7.91 21.39 5.98
N VAL A 117 8.76 22.40 6.17
CA VAL A 117 10.11 22.45 5.58
C VAL A 117 11.12 22.32 6.70
N ALA A 118 12.06 21.39 6.55
CA ALA A 118 13.10 21.11 7.53
C ALA A 118 14.44 20.80 6.83
N ARG A 119 15.52 20.80 7.60
CA ARG A 119 16.84 20.28 7.22
C ARG A 119 17.17 19.06 8.07
N LYS A 120 18.23 18.33 7.70
CA LYS A 120 18.75 17.27 8.58
C LYS A 120 19.18 17.89 9.91
N PRO A 121 18.68 17.38 11.04
CA PRO A 121 19.08 17.93 12.34
C PRO A 121 20.53 17.55 12.65
N ALA A 122 21.23 18.41 13.40
CA ALA A 122 22.61 18.14 13.86
C ALA A 122 22.70 17.10 15.00
N GLY A 123 21.56 16.55 15.41
CA GLY A 123 21.39 15.46 16.38
C GLY A 123 20.02 14.81 16.22
N GLY A 124 19.63 13.92 17.13
CA GLY A 124 18.34 13.22 17.05
C GLY A 124 18.42 11.82 16.42
N GLU A 125 19.63 11.29 16.25
CA GLU A 125 19.93 9.96 15.72
C GLU A 125 19.18 8.87 16.49
N ALA A 126 19.11 8.99 17.82
CA ALA A 126 18.36 8.06 18.66
C ALA A 126 16.85 8.08 18.35
N ALA A 127 16.27 9.27 18.15
CA ALA A 127 14.85 9.41 17.82
C ALA A 127 14.55 8.91 16.39
N ILE A 128 15.43 9.20 15.44
CA ILE A 128 15.38 8.70 14.05
C ILE A 128 15.45 7.17 14.06
N SER A 129 16.44 6.58 14.74
CA SER A 129 16.61 5.13 14.85
C SER A 129 15.40 4.46 15.49
N ALA A 130 14.88 5.02 16.59
CA ALA A 130 13.70 4.48 17.27
C ALA A 130 12.44 4.54 16.38
N ALA A 131 12.26 5.61 15.60
CA ALA A 131 11.15 5.72 14.65
C ALA A 131 11.25 4.72 13.49
N ILE A 132 12.47 4.46 13.00
CA ILE A 132 12.73 3.42 12.00
C ILE A 132 12.41 2.03 12.56
N GLU A 133 12.89 1.71 13.76
CA GLU A 133 12.61 0.43 14.41
C GLU A 133 11.11 0.22 14.64
N ALA A 134 10.42 1.25 15.15
CA ALA A 134 8.99 1.18 15.44
C ALA A 134 8.12 0.87 14.20
N GLY A 135 8.55 1.34 13.02
CA GLY A 135 7.87 1.15 11.74
C GLY A 135 8.45 0.06 10.84
N SER A 136 9.49 -0.65 11.28
CA SER A 136 10.13 -1.72 10.51
C SER A 136 9.24 -2.96 10.34
N PRO A 137 9.44 -3.76 9.28
CA PRO A 137 8.82 -5.07 9.14
C PRO A 137 9.14 -5.97 10.35
N ARG A 138 8.16 -6.75 10.79
CA ARG A 138 8.27 -7.65 11.95
C ARG A 138 7.31 -8.83 11.86
N PHE A 139 7.60 -9.88 12.62
CA PHE A 139 6.61 -10.90 12.92
C PHE A 139 5.62 -10.36 13.95
N VAL A 140 4.32 -10.51 13.67
CA VAL A 140 3.23 -10.07 14.54
C VAL A 140 2.58 -11.31 15.13
N GLU A 141 2.87 -11.58 16.41
CA GLU A 141 2.50 -12.82 17.10
C GLU A 141 0.99 -13.11 17.05
N ILE A 142 0.16 -12.09 17.29
CA ILE A 142 -1.31 -12.24 17.28
C ILE A 142 -1.86 -12.64 15.91
N LEU A 143 -1.12 -12.35 14.83
CA LEU A 143 -1.45 -12.76 13.48
C LEU A 143 -0.80 -14.09 13.09
N GLY A 144 0.34 -14.44 13.71
CA GLY A 144 1.21 -15.51 13.24
C GLY A 144 1.83 -15.20 11.86
N LEU A 145 2.01 -13.93 11.52
CA LEU A 145 2.42 -13.46 10.18
C LEU A 145 3.47 -12.36 10.28
N HIS A 146 4.36 -12.30 9.29
CA HIS A 146 5.15 -11.11 9.00
C HIS A 146 4.24 -9.98 8.49
N SER A 147 4.51 -8.78 8.94
CA SER A 147 3.74 -7.57 8.64
C SER A 147 4.60 -6.31 8.89
N GLN A 148 4.06 -5.14 8.60
CA GLN A 148 4.69 -3.84 8.82
C GLN A 148 3.63 -2.77 9.09
N PRO A 149 3.83 -1.86 10.07
CA PRO A 149 2.98 -0.70 10.26
C PRO A 149 2.75 0.11 8.98
N GLY A 150 1.50 0.47 8.73
CA GLY A 150 1.07 1.17 7.51
C GLY A 150 0.41 0.24 6.50
N ILE A 151 0.67 -1.07 6.55
CA ILE A 151 -0.10 -2.06 5.77
C ILE A 151 -1.55 -2.12 6.31
N PHE A 152 -2.51 -2.39 5.42
CA PHE A 152 -3.90 -2.63 5.80
C PHE A 152 -4.00 -3.74 6.85
N SER A 153 -4.65 -3.45 7.97
CA SER A 153 -4.82 -4.38 9.11
C SER A 153 -3.50 -5.04 9.55
N TRP A 154 -2.40 -4.27 9.58
CA TRP A 154 -1.06 -4.79 9.86
C TRP A 154 -0.90 -5.51 11.21
N ASP A 155 -1.76 -5.25 12.19
CA ASP A 155 -1.68 -5.75 13.57
C ASP A 155 -2.84 -6.64 14.00
N ARG A 156 -3.79 -6.95 13.10
CA ARG A 156 -5.00 -7.71 13.43
C ARG A 156 -5.64 -8.32 12.18
N ILE A 157 -6.46 -9.35 12.34
CA ILE A 157 -7.23 -9.88 11.20
C ILE A 157 -8.34 -8.89 10.87
N ASP A 158 -8.45 -8.52 9.59
CA ASP A 158 -9.56 -7.71 9.10
C ASP A 158 -10.89 -8.51 9.22
N PRO A 159 -11.95 -7.94 9.81
CA PRO A 159 -13.23 -8.64 9.94
C PRO A 159 -13.85 -9.04 8.60
N GLY A 160 -13.65 -8.25 7.54
CA GLY A 160 -14.10 -8.58 6.19
C GLY A 160 -13.37 -9.80 5.62
N SER A 161 -12.03 -9.82 5.74
CA SER A 161 -11.22 -11.00 5.38
C SER A 161 -11.58 -12.24 6.20
N ALA A 162 -11.82 -12.09 7.51
CA ALA A 162 -12.25 -13.19 8.37
C ALA A 162 -13.61 -13.76 7.93
N LEU A 163 -14.57 -12.87 7.60
CA LEU A 163 -15.88 -13.29 7.10
C LEU A 163 -15.76 -13.99 5.74
N LEU A 164 -14.92 -13.46 4.85
CA LEU A 164 -14.67 -14.06 3.54
C LEU A 164 -14.10 -15.47 3.69
N LEU A 165 -13.06 -15.66 4.52
CA LEU A 165 -12.49 -16.98 4.80
C LEU A 165 -13.55 -17.99 5.28
N ALA A 166 -14.47 -17.56 6.14
CA ALA A 166 -15.52 -18.43 6.67
C ALA A 166 -16.55 -18.88 5.62
N HIS A 167 -16.64 -18.17 4.48
CA HIS A 167 -17.63 -18.42 3.43
C HIS A 167 -17.01 -18.74 2.06
N LEU A 168 -15.69 -18.88 1.96
CA LEU A 168 -15.04 -19.23 0.70
C LEU A 168 -15.53 -20.62 0.25
N PRO A 169 -16.09 -20.74 -0.97
CA PRO A 169 -16.44 -22.04 -1.51
C PRO A 169 -15.17 -22.83 -1.85
N ALA A 170 -15.32 -24.14 -2.10
CA ALA A 170 -14.22 -24.94 -2.64
C ALA A 170 -13.89 -24.47 -4.07
N LEU A 171 -12.73 -23.83 -4.24
CA LEU A 171 -12.20 -23.38 -5.53
C LEU A 171 -11.20 -24.40 -6.10
N ALA A 172 -10.98 -24.35 -7.41
CA ALA A 172 -10.10 -25.26 -8.14
C ALA A 172 -9.45 -24.56 -9.33
N GLY A 173 -8.32 -25.08 -9.80
CA GLY A 173 -7.57 -24.54 -10.93
C GLY A 173 -6.67 -23.37 -10.56
N GLN A 174 -6.47 -22.45 -11.50
CA GLN A 174 -5.58 -21.29 -11.35
C GLN A 174 -6.38 -20.04 -11.02
N GLY A 175 -6.01 -19.32 -9.97
CA GLY A 175 -6.69 -18.10 -9.59
C GLY A 175 -5.80 -16.99 -9.10
N ALA A 176 -6.44 -15.90 -8.67
CA ALA A 176 -5.76 -14.72 -8.13
C ALA A 176 -6.41 -14.21 -6.85
N ASP A 177 -5.60 -13.60 -6.00
CA ASP A 177 -6.01 -12.83 -4.82
C ASP A 177 -5.69 -11.35 -5.11
N LEU A 178 -6.73 -10.54 -5.34
CA LEU A 178 -6.57 -9.12 -5.71
C LEU A 178 -6.63 -8.24 -4.46
N GLY A 179 -5.56 -7.48 -4.21
CA GLY A 179 -5.38 -6.78 -2.94
C GLY A 179 -4.99 -7.76 -1.85
N ALA A 180 -4.03 -8.64 -2.15
CA ALA A 180 -3.72 -9.81 -1.34
C ALA A 180 -3.22 -9.47 0.08
N GLY A 181 -2.76 -8.24 0.32
CA GLY A 181 -2.26 -7.80 1.61
C GLY A 181 -1.17 -8.73 2.14
N LEU A 182 -1.35 -9.26 3.35
CA LEU A 182 -0.41 -10.18 3.99
C LEU A 182 -0.47 -11.62 3.44
N GLY A 183 -1.31 -11.91 2.43
CA GLY A 183 -1.47 -13.22 1.82
C GLY A 183 -2.40 -14.18 2.58
N ILE A 184 -3.26 -13.66 3.44
CA ILE A 184 -4.15 -14.45 4.31
C ILE A 184 -5.12 -15.33 3.50
N LEU A 185 -5.78 -14.75 2.48
CA LEU A 185 -6.74 -15.49 1.66
C LEU A 185 -6.02 -16.54 0.80
N ALA A 186 -4.93 -16.15 0.13
CA ALA A 186 -4.10 -17.07 -0.63
C ALA A 186 -3.59 -18.25 0.21
N ARG A 187 -3.11 -18.02 1.43
CA ARG A 187 -2.66 -19.09 2.35
C ARG A 187 -3.77 -20.10 2.64
N HIS A 188 -5.00 -19.65 2.82
CA HIS A 188 -6.15 -20.53 3.02
C HIS A 188 -6.51 -21.30 1.76
N LEU A 189 -6.61 -20.62 0.61
CA LEU A 189 -6.93 -21.23 -0.68
C LEU A 189 -5.95 -22.35 -1.06
N LEU A 190 -4.67 -22.16 -0.76
CA LEU A 190 -3.61 -23.13 -1.04
C LEU A 190 -3.72 -24.39 -0.17
N GLN A 191 -4.57 -24.44 0.86
CA GLN A 191 -4.87 -25.70 1.55
C GLN A 191 -5.72 -26.65 0.68
N GLY A 192 -6.40 -26.12 -0.35
CA GLY A 192 -7.18 -26.91 -1.30
C GLY A 192 -6.30 -27.72 -2.27
N SER A 193 -6.50 -29.03 -2.33
CA SER A 193 -5.76 -29.93 -3.23
C SER A 193 -6.08 -29.74 -4.71
N LYS A 194 -7.22 -29.13 -5.03
CA LYS A 194 -7.64 -28.81 -6.41
C LYS A 194 -7.15 -27.45 -6.90
N VAL A 195 -6.56 -26.63 -6.03
CA VAL A 195 -5.98 -25.34 -6.40
C VAL A 195 -4.60 -25.60 -7.01
N GLU A 196 -4.44 -25.22 -8.28
CA GLU A 196 -3.21 -25.43 -9.05
C GLU A 196 -2.22 -24.28 -8.87
N ALA A 197 -2.72 -23.04 -8.81
CA ALA A 197 -1.90 -21.85 -8.59
C ALA A 197 -2.73 -20.70 -8.00
N VAL A 198 -2.10 -19.85 -7.18
CA VAL A 198 -2.69 -18.58 -6.73
C VAL A 198 -1.71 -17.45 -7.00
N THR A 199 -2.10 -16.49 -7.83
CA THR A 199 -1.35 -15.25 -8.04
C THR A 199 -1.83 -14.18 -7.07
N LEU A 200 -0.99 -13.83 -6.10
CA LEU A 200 -1.21 -12.71 -5.21
C LEU A 200 -0.85 -11.42 -5.96
N VAL A 201 -1.81 -10.50 -6.05
CA VAL A 201 -1.62 -9.17 -6.63
C VAL A 201 -1.79 -8.13 -5.54
N GLU A 202 -0.76 -7.33 -5.31
CA GLU A 202 -0.74 -6.30 -4.28
C GLU A 202 -0.02 -5.04 -4.77
N LEU A 203 -0.58 -3.88 -4.46
CA LEU A 203 -0.03 -2.57 -4.84
C LEU A 203 1.04 -2.11 -3.85
N ASP A 204 0.92 -2.46 -2.57
CA ASP A 204 1.88 -2.11 -1.53
C ASP A 204 3.04 -3.11 -1.50
N ARG A 205 4.23 -2.64 -1.91
CA ARG A 205 5.46 -3.43 -1.88
C ARG A 205 5.71 -4.09 -0.53
N ARG A 206 5.42 -3.40 0.58
CA ARG A 206 5.65 -3.91 1.94
C ARG A 206 4.77 -5.11 2.24
N ALA A 207 3.49 -5.01 1.85
CA ALA A 207 2.54 -6.11 1.99
C ALA A 207 2.93 -7.29 1.09
N MET A 208 3.36 -7.02 -0.14
CA MET A 208 3.88 -8.04 -1.05
C MET A 208 5.13 -8.75 -0.50
N GLU A 209 6.08 -8.02 0.09
CA GLU A 209 7.27 -8.59 0.74
C GLU A 209 6.89 -9.44 1.96
N ALA A 210 5.95 -8.96 2.79
CA ALA A 210 5.41 -9.74 3.90
C ALA A 210 4.69 -11.01 3.43
N ALA A 211 3.88 -10.93 2.37
CA ALA A 211 3.16 -12.07 1.79
C ALA A 211 4.12 -13.16 1.29
N ARG A 212 5.28 -12.80 0.73
CA ARG A 212 6.32 -13.77 0.33
C ARG A 212 6.88 -14.57 1.50
N LEU A 213 6.94 -13.97 2.69
CA LEU A 213 7.35 -14.67 3.92
C LEU A 213 6.20 -15.52 4.50
N ASN A 214 4.97 -15.03 4.37
CA ASN A 214 3.77 -15.66 4.94
C ASN A 214 3.22 -16.84 4.13
N VAL A 215 3.46 -16.87 2.82
CA VAL A 215 2.94 -17.85 1.88
C VAL A 215 4.10 -18.56 1.18
N THR A 216 4.52 -19.69 1.75
CA THR A 216 5.69 -20.46 1.26
C THR A 216 5.32 -21.60 0.32
N ASP A 217 4.03 -21.77 0.00
CA ASP A 217 3.58 -22.82 -0.90
C ASP A 217 4.10 -22.56 -2.34
N PRO A 218 4.68 -23.55 -3.02
CA PRO A 218 5.27 -23.38 -4.35
C PRO A 218 4.26 -23.02 -5.45
N ARG A 219 2.95 -23.19 -5.20
CA ARG A 219 1.88 -22.78 -6.12
C ARG A 219 1.54 -21.29 -6.02
N ALA A 220 2.10 -20.57 -5.04
CA ALA A 220 1.93 -19.14 -4.90
C ALA A 220 2.82 -18.36 -5.89
N ARG A 221 2.24 -17.38 -6.56
CA ARG A 221 2.93 -16.41 -7.43
C ARG A 221 2.70 -15.01 -6.90
N PHE A 222 3.68 -14.13 -7.05
CA PHE A 222 3.69 -12.82 -6.41
C PHE A 222 3.87 -11.72 -7.45
N LEU A 223 2.88 -10.83 -7.55
CA LEU A 223 2.87 -9.71 -8.49
C LEU A 223 2.69 -8.38 -7.75
N TRP A 224 3.76 -7.61 -7.64
CA TRP A 224 3.69 -6.21 -7.18
C TRP A 224 3.17 -5.33 -8.31
N ALA A 225 1.86 -5.08 -8.32
CA ALA A 225 1.19 -4.35 -9.39
C ALA A 225 -0.14 -3.76 -8.91
N ASP A 226 -0.65 -2.81 -9.69
CA ASP A 226 -2.05 -2.41 -9.58
C ASP A 226 -2.97 -3.51 -10.13
N ALA A 227 -3.87 -4.03 -9.30
CA ALA A 227 -4.83 -5.06 -9.68
C ALA A 227 -5.71 -4.66 -10.87
N ARG A 228 -5.89 -3.36 -11.13
CA ARG A 228 -6.70 -2.84 -12.24
C ARG A 228 -6.00 -2.94 -13.59
N GLU A 229 -4.67 -3.06 -13.59
CA GLU A 229 -3.80 -2.91 -14.77
C GLU A 229 -2.99 -4.17 -15.09
N THR A 230 -3.26 -5.30 -14.42
CA THR A 230 -2.53 -6.55 -14.70
C THR A 230 -2.94 -7.16 -16.05
N GLY A 231 -2.03 -7.95 -16.63
CA GLY A 231 -2.27 -8.76 -17.83
C GLY A 231 -2.74 -10.18 -17.53
N LEU A 232 -3.27 -10.46 -16.34
CA LEU A 232 -3.76 -11.79 -15.99
C LEU A 232 -5.03 -12.12 -16.79
N THR A 233 -5.12 -13.36 -17.29
CA THR A 233 -6.25 -13.85 -18.09
C THR A 233 -6.47 -15.34 -17.85
N GLU A 234 -7.60 -15.87 -18.32
CA GLU A 234 -7.94 -17.31 -18.28
C GLU A 234 -7.95 -17.92 -16.87
N LEU A 235 -8.23 -17.12 -15.84
CA LEU A 235 -8.32 -17.60 -14.46
C LEU A 235 -9.62 -18.37 -14.21
N ASP A 236 -9.53 -19.43 -13.40
CA ASP A 236 -10.64 -20.20 -12.85
C ASP A 236 -11.37 -19.43 -11.75
N PHE A 237 -10.62 -18.71 -10.92
CA PHE A 237 -11.21 -17.95 -9.82
C PHE A 237 -10.43 -16.68 -9.49
N VAL A 238 -11.14 -15.73 -8.91
CA VAL A 238 -10.56 -14.54 -8.29
C VAL A 238 -11.19 -14.38 -6.92
N VAL A 239 -10.37 -14.13 -5.90
CA VAL A 239 -10.83 -13.69 -4.59
C VAL A 239 -10.37 -12.26 -4.33
N SER A 240 -11.14 -11.50 -3.55
CA SER A 240 -10.71 -10.15 -3.16
C SER A 240 -11.40 -9.66 -1.89
N ASN A 241 -10.65 -8.96 -1.06
CA ASN A 241 -11.17 -7.97 -0.13
C ASN A 241 -10.74 -6.58 -0.65
N PRO A 242 -11.52 -5.95 -1.55
CA PRO A 242 -11.09 -4.74 -2.23
C PRO A 242 -10.89 -3.58 -1.24
N PRO A 243 -9.87 -2.73 -1.45
CA PRO A 243 -9.74 -1.50 -0.67
C PRO A 243 -10.97 -0.61 -0.86
N PHE A 244 -11.45 -0.05 0.25
CA PHE A 244 -12.61 0.85 0.27
C PHE A 244 -12.21 2.33 0.44
N HIS A 245 -10.93 2.62 0.65
CA HIS A 245 -10.39 3.97 0.68
C HIS A 245 -9.21 4.13 -0.28
N ALA A 246 -9.23 5.18 -1.10
CA ALA A 246 -8.05 5.70 -1.79
C ALA A 246 -7.57 6.94 -1.03
N GLU A 247 -6.31 6.98 -0.62
CA GLU A 247 -5.72 8.13 0.10
C GLU A 247 -6.51 8.58 1.36
N GLY A 248 -7.23 7.64 1.98
CA GLY A 248 -8.06 7.89 3.16
C GLY A 248 -9.44 8.50 2.87
N ILE A 249 -9.90 8.51 1.61
CA ILE A 249 -11.25 8.90 1.18
C ILE A 249 -11.98 7.66 0.69
N GLU A 250 -13.23 7.47 1.11
CA GLU A 250 -14.09 6.39 0.59
C GLU A 250 -14.21 6.50 -0.94
N ASP A 251 -13.71 5.48 -1.66
CA ASP A 251 -13.70 5.47 -3.13
C ASP A 251 -14.51 4.28 -3.64
N ARG A 252 -15.77 4.57 -4.00
CA ARG A 252 -16.68 3.58 -4.60
C ARG A 252 -16.19 3.11 -5.97
N GLY A 253 -15.49 3.97 -6.72
CA GLY A 253 -14.95 3.67 -8.03
C GLY A 253 -13.84 2.62 -7.96
N LEU A 254 -13.05 2.62 -6.89
CA LEU A 254 -11.96 1.66 -6.70
C LEU A 254 -12.46 0.21 -6.62
N GLY A 255 -13.45 -0.05 -5.78
CA GLY A 255 -14.06 -1.38 -5.67
C GLY A 255 -14.72 -1.85 -6.97
N GLN A 256 -15.40 -0.95 -7.68
CA GLN A 256 -16.00 -1.24 -8.99
C GLN A 256 -14.93 -1.56 -10.04
N ALA A 257 -13.78 -0.87 -10.00
CA ALA A 257 -12.66 -1.15 -10.87
C ALA A 257 -12.04 -2.54 -10.59
N PHE A 258 -11.98 -2.96 -9.33
CA PHE A 258 -11.57 -4.32 -8.96
C PHE A 258 -12.53 -5.38 -9.52
N ILE A 259 -13.85 -5.16 -9.42
CA ILE A 259 -14.86 -6.06 -10.01
C ILE A 259 -14.68 -6.15 -11.52
N ALA A 260 -14.51 -5.02 -12.20
CA ALA A 260 -14.28 -4.99 -13.64
C ALA A 260 -12.97 -5.67 -14.04
N ALA A 261 -11.91 -5.51 -13.24
CA ALA A 261 -10.62 -6.16 -13.47
C ALA A 261 -10.74 -7.68 -13.31
N ALA A 262 -11.31 -8.16 -12.20
CA ALA A 262 -11.58 -9.58 -11.99
C ALA A 262 -12.38 -10.20 -13.14
N ALA A 263 -13.42 -9.50 -13.62
CA ALA A 263 -14.21 -9.95 -14.75
C ALA A 263 -13.42 -10.03 -16.07
N ARG A 264 -12.35 -9.25 -16.26
CA ARG A 264 -11.47 -9.39 -17.45
C ARG A 264 -10.49 -10.56 -17.31
N MET A 265 -10.08 -10.89 -16.09
CA MET A 265 -9.11 -11.95 -15.82
C MET A 265 -9.73 -13.35 -15.87
N LEU A 266 -11.02 -13.46 -15.57
CA LEU A 266 -11.73 -14.75 -15.48
C LEU A 266 -12.11 -15.32 -16.85
N ARG A 267 -11.92 -16.64 -17.00
CA ARG A 267 -12.45 -17.41 -18.13
C ARG A 267 -13.98 -17.51 -18.09
N ARG A 268 -14.60 -18.06 -19.14
CA ARG A 268 -16.07 -18.16 -19.29
C ARG A 268 -16.80 -18.89 -18.16
N SER A 269 -16.14 -19.82 -17.46
CA SER A 269 -16.67 -20.54 -16.31
C SER A 269 -16.07 -20.09 -14.98
N GLY A 270 -15.37 -18.95 -14.99
CA GLY A 270 -14.64 -18.46 -13.82
C GLY A 270 -15.56 -17.79 -12.79
N THR A 271 -15.11 -17.82 -11.54
CA THR A 271 -15.86 -17.30 -10.38
C THR A 271 -15.09 -16.20 -9.67
N LEU A 272 -15.75 -15.09 -9.36
CA LEU A 272 -15.30 -14.07 -8.43
C LEU A 272 -15.96 -14.30 -7.07
N VAL A 273 -15.18 -14.33 -5.99
CA VAL A 273 -15.69 -14.27 -4.62
C VAL A 273 -15.10 -13.04 -3.92
N LEU A 274 -15.92 -12.12 -3.45
CA LEU A 274 -15.42 -10.93 -2.75
C LEU A 274 -16.23 -10.58 -1.52
N VAL A 275 -15.58 -9.89 -0.59
CA VAL A 275 -16.23 -9.21 0.52
C VAL A 275 -16.39 -7.72 0.22
N ALA A 276 -17.49 -7.13 0.67
CA ALA A 276 -17.75 -5.71 0.60
C ALA A 276 -18.38 -5.22 1.90
N ASN A 277 -18.11 -3.97 2.30
CA ASN A 277 -18.91 -3.31 3.32
C ASN A 277 -20.38 -3.21 2.85
N ARG A 278 -21.35 -3.44 3.74
CA ARG A 278 -22.78 -3.54 3.40
C ARG A 278 -23.34 -2.33 2.63
N HIS A 279 -22.81 -1.13 2.89
CA HIS A 279 -23.23 0.13 2.28
C HIS A 279 -22.61 0.38 0.89
N MET A 280 -21.62 -0.42 0.48
CA MET A 280 -20.96 -0.25 -0.81
C MET A 280 -21.86 -0.76 -1.95
N PRO A 281 -22.08 0.04 -3.01
CA PRO A 281 -23.01 -0.30 -4.08
C PRO A 281 -22.35 -1.18 -5.15
N TYR A 282 -21.94 -2.41 -4.79
CA TYR A 282 -21.24 -3.32 -5.70
C TYR A 282 -22.18 -4.14 -6.58
N GLU A 283 -23.44 -4.30 -6.18
CA GLU A 283 -24.42 -5.15 -6.87
C GLU A 283 -24.62 -4.75 -8.34
N ALA A 284 -24.68 -3.44 -8.62
CA ALA A 284 -24.84 -2.95 -9.98
C ALA A 284 -23.61 -3.27 -10.86
N ALA A 285 -22.41 -3.09 -10.32
CA ALA A 285 -21.17 -3.41 -11.03
C ALA A 285 -21.04 -4.92 -11.25
N LEU A 286 -21.37 -5.74 -10.25
CA LEU A 286 -21.37 -7.20 -10.34
C LEU A 286 -22.35 -7.68 -11.41
N ARG A 287 -23.61 -7.21 -11.40
CA ARG A 287 -24.63 -7.59 -12.38
C ARG A 287 -24.31 -7.14 -13.80
N THR A 288 -23.52 -6.08 -13.95
CA THR A 288 -23.04 -5.61 -15.26
C THR A 288 -21.92 -6.51 -15.78
N ALA A 289 -21.03 -6.98 -14.91
CA ALA A 289 -19.82 -7.70 -15.29
C ALA A 289 -19.97 -9.23 -15.37
N PHE A 290 -20.98 -9.79 -14.69
CA PHE A 290 -21.18 -11.23 -14.49
C PHE A 290 -22.61 -11.66 -14.85
N ARG A 291 -22.76 -12.92 -15.29
CA ARG A 291 -24.04 -13.52 -15.67
C ARG A 291 -24.92 -13.82 -14.46
N SER A 292 -24.32 -14.31 -13.38
CA SER A 292 -25.00 -14.61 -12.13
C SER A 292 -24.24 -14.01 -10.95
N VAL A 293 -24.98 -13.46 -9.99
CA VAL A 293 -24.45 -12.88 -8.75
C VAL A 293 -25.32 -13.35 -7.60
N GLU A 294 -24.69 -13.96 -6.61
CA GLU A 294 -25.32 -14.44 -5.38
C GLU A 294 -24.67 -13.77 -4.16
N THR A 295 -25.49 -13.37 -3.18
CA THR A 295 -25.00 -12.93 -1.88
C THR A 295 -24.98 -14.14 -0.95
N ILE A 296 -23.80 -14.76 -0.77
CA ILE A 296 -23.65 -15.98 0.02
C ILE A 296 -23.58 -15.70 1.53
N ALA A 297 -23.35 -14.45 1.93
CA ALA A 297 -23.51 -13.99 3.30
C ALA A 297 -23.81 -12.48 3.36
N ASP A 298 -24.64 -12.05 4.32
CA ASP A 298 -24.87 -10.64 4.68
C ASP A 298 -24.97 -10.54 6.21
N THR A 299 -23.84 -10.28 6.87
CA THR A 299 -23.75 -10.26 8.32
C THR A 299 -22.60 -9.38 8.80
N ALA A 300 -22.64 -8.97 10.06
CA ALA A 300 -21.59 -8.18 10.71
C ALA A 300 -21.18 -6.90 9.95
N GLY A 301 -22.09 -6.31 9.16
CA GLY A 301 -21.82 -5.11 8.37
C GLY A 301 -21.13 -5.35 7.02
N TYR A 302 -20.95 -6.61 6.62
CA TYR A 302 -20.34 -7.01 5.35
C TYR A 302 -21.29 -7.88 4.52
N LYS A 303 -21.06 -7.90 3.21
CA LYS A 303 -21.66 -8.83 2.25
C LYS A 303 -20.55 -9.63 1.58
N ILE A 304 -20.79 -10.94 1.41
CA ILE A 304 -19.95 -11.80 0.57
C ILE A 304 -20.73 -12.09 -0.71
N PHE A 305 -20.12 -11.78 -1.85
CA PHE A 305 -20.68 -12.02 -3.16
C PHE A 305 -19.92 -13.14 -3.86
N GLU A 306 -20.65 -14.08 -4.47
CA GLU A 306 -20.15 -15.00 -5.48
C GLU A 306 -20.72 -14.59 -6.85
N ALA A 307 -19.87 -14.38 -7.84
CA ALA A 307 -20.27 -13.97 -9.19
C ALA A 307 -19.61 -14.83 -10.27
N ARG A 308 -20.37 -15.25 -11.28
CA ARG A 308 -19.92 -16.18 -12.34
C ARG A 308 -20.16 -15.61 -13.75
N LYS A 309 -19.26 -15.91 -14.68
CA LYS A 309 -19.28 -15.45 -16.09
C LYS A 309 -20.38 -16.05 -16.98
#